data_AF-A0A1G7NV76-F1
#
_entry.id   AF-A0A1G7NV76-F1
#
_cell.length_a   1.000
_cell.length_b   1.000
_cell.length_c   1.000
_cell.angle_alpha   90.00
_cell.angle_beta   90.00
_cell.angle_gamma   90.00
#
_symmetry.space_group_name_H-M   'P 1'
#
loop_
_entity.id
_entity.type
_entity.pdbx_description
1 polymer ?
#
loop_
_entity_poly.entity_id
_entity_poly.type
_entity_poly.pdbx_seq_one_letter_code
_entity_poly.pdbx_strand_id
1 'polypeptide(L)'
;MKKLLIRSTLYEYDKFNMVWDSAMCIDNGSYNRNHWIAYIGNNDALILNRQAWEVIEEKVSCNKVSKPFVKSSDNGLDNHMVNFFSVVRSRKKEELNCSVRDAAHVATVAHMENIAFRSGQKLSWNNVKHQFTDQQIDDKYLLANDHNGYSLPKV
;
A
#
# COMPACT_ATOMS: atom_id res chain seq x y z
N MET A 1 -2.40 2.94 -30.44
CA MET A 1 -2.15 3.18 -29.00
C MET A 1 -2.02 1.84 -28.30
N LYS A 2 -0.90 1.56 -27.62
CA LYS A 2 -0.77 0.37 -26.76
C LYS A 2 -1.28 0.76 -25.36
N LYS A 3 -2.37 0.16 -24.89
CA LYS A 3 -2.81 0.29 -23.50
C LYS A 3 -2.12 -0.82 -22.71
N LEU A 4 -1.21 -0.46 -21.81
CA LEU A 4 -0.59 -1.40 -20.87
C LEU A 4 -1.46 -1.46 -19.61
N LEU A 5 -1.78 -2.68 -19.15
CA LEU A 5 -2.66 -2.95 -17.99
C LEU A 5 -1.94 -2.87 -16.64
N ILE A 6 -0.64 -2.57 -16.65
CA ILE A 6 0.22 -2.47 -15.46
C ILE A 6 0.61 -1.01 -15.28
N ARG A 7 0.45 -0.50 -14.05
CA ARG A 7 0.94 0.82 -13.63
C ARG A 7 1.93 0.65 -12.49
N SER A 8 3.03 1.38 -12.56
CA SER A 8 4.07 1.41 -11.53
C SER A 8 4.21 2.83 -11.03
N THR A 9 4.22 3.02 -9.71
CA THR A 9 4.47 4.31 -9.06
C THR A 9 5.57 4.20 -8.04
N LEU A 10 6.47 5.18 -8.04
CA LEU A 10 7.53 5.32 -7.05
C LEU A 10 7.12 6.37 -6.03
N TYR A 11 7.09 5.97 -4.76
CA TYR A 11 6.92 6.87 -3.62
C TYR A 11 8.25 7.04 -2.91
N GLU A 12 8.56 8.29 -2.61
CA GLU A 12 9.76 8.71 -1.88
C GLU A 12 9.35 9.05 -0.45
N TYR A 13 9.71 8.20 0.51
CA TYR A 13 9.55 8.48 1.94
C TYR A 13 10.93 8.77 2.56
N ASP A 14 10.95 9.44 3.71
CA ASP A 14 12.19 9.89 4.37
C ASP A 14 13.23 8.78 4.60
N LYS A 15 12.77 7.54 4.82
CA LYS A 15 13.61 6.40 5.21
C LYS A 15 13.67 5.28 4.20
N PHE A 16 12.79 5.27 3.21
CA PHE A 16 12.70 4.21 2.22
C PHE A 16 11.95 4.70 0.98
N ASN A 17 12.14 4.00 -0.14
CA ASN A 17 11.30 4.17 -1.30
C ASN A 17 10.34 2.99 -1.41
N MET A 18 9.13 3.24 -1.90
CA MET A 18 8.16 2.20 -2.21
C MET A 18 7.87 2.21 -3.70
N VAL A 19 8.05 1.07 -4.35
CA VAL A 19 7.53 0.83 -5.70
C VAL A 19 6.22 0.09 -5.55
N TRP A 20 5.14 0.69 -6.06
CA TRP A 20 3.83 0.08 -6.11
C TRP A 20 3.50 -0.30 -7.55
N ASP A 21 3.29 -1.59 -7.79
CA ASP A 21 2.80 -2.12 -9.07
C ASP A 21 1.32 -2.52 -8.95
N SER A 22 0.47 -1.80 -9.68
CA SER A 22 -0.96 -2.06 -9.82
C SER A 22 -1.20 -2.79 -11.14
N ALA A 23 -1.52 -4.09 -11.06
CA ALA A 23 -1.86 -4.91 -12.21
C ALA A 23 -3.11 -5.76 -11.92
N MET A 24 -4.01 -5.83 -12.89
CA MET A 24 -5.21 -6.66 -12.81
C MET A 24 -5.09 -7.86 -13.76
N CYS A 25 -5.66 -9.00 -13.35
CA CYS A 25 -5.76 -10.22 -14.16
C CYS A 25 -4.41 -10.86 -14.55
N ILE A 26 -3.36 -10.65 -13.76
CA ILE A 26 -2.08 -11.36 -13.89
C ILE A 26 -1.67 -11.95 -12.55
N ASP A 27 -1.08 -13.14 -12.57
CA ASP A 27 -0.66 -13.86 -11.35
C ASP A 27 0.86 -14.00 -11.21
N ASN A 28 1.62 -13.54 -12.22
CA ASN A 28 3.07 -13.64 -12.31
C ASN A 28 3.78 -12.32 -11.95
N GLY A 29 3.40 -11.72 -10.81
CA GLY A 29 4.06 -10.52 -10.27
C GLY A 29 5.55 -10.74 -9.97
N SER A 30 6.22 -9.72 -9.44
CA SER A 30 7.65 -9.79 -9.10
C SER A 30 7.98 -11.00 -8.22
N TYR A 31 9.19 -11.51 -8.38
CA TYR A 31 9.63 -12.78 -7.77
C TYR A 31 8.76 -13.99 -8.13
N ASN A 32 8.01 -13.91 -9.25
CA ASN A 32 7.05 -14.93 -9.68
C ASN A 32 5.98 -15.22 -8.62
N ARG A 33 5.50 -14.18 -7.94
CA ARG A 33 4.50 -14.27 -6.87
C ARG A 33 3.27 -13.44 -7.17
N ASN A 34 2.11 -13.98 -6.82
CA ASN A 34 0.85 -13.24 -6.79
C ASN A 34 0.72 -12.48 -5.46
N HIS A 35 0.06 -11.31 -5.46
CA HIS A 35 -0.20 -10.46 -4.27
C HIS A 35 1.00 -10.38 -3.30
N TRP A 36 2.13 -9.92 -3.81
CA TRP A 36 3.43 -9.98 -3.13
C TRP A 36 3.81 -8.66 -2.48
N ILE A 37 4.69 -8.76 -1.49
CA ILE A 37 5.42 -7.64 -0.87
C ILE A 37 6.89 -8.06 -0.79
N ALA A 38 7.81 -7.13 -1.00
CA ALA A 38 9.22 -7.34 -0.71
C ALA A 38 9.78 -6.16 0.09
N TYR A 39 10.53 -6.48 1.14
CA TYR A 39 11.36 -5.54 1.87
C TYR A 39 12.81 -5.81 1.49
N ILE A 40 13.41 -4.89 0.76
CA ILE A 40 14.77 -5.03 0.24
C ILE A 40 15.68 -4.12 1.04
N GLY A 41 16.64 -4.70 1.76
CA GLY A 41 17.62 -3.98 2.55
C GLY A 41 19.05 -4.33 2.15
N ASN A 42 20.01 -3.72 2.86
CA ASN A 42 21.44 -3.89 2.57
C ASN A 42 21.97 -5.30 2.89
N ASN A 43 21.28 -6.04 3.75
CA ASN A 43 21.71 -7.39 4.15
C ASN A 43 20.98 -8.46 3.35
N ASP A 44 19.67 -8.32 3.18
CA ASP A 44 18.81 -9.36 2.63
C ASP A 44 17.52 -8.75 2.07
N ALA A 45 16.77 -9.56 1.31
CA ALA A 45 15.43 -9.26 0.87
C ALA A 45 14.41 -10.24 1.48
N LEU A 46 13.47 -9.73 2.28
CA LEU A 46 12.30 -10.48 2.75
C LEU A 46 11.21 -10.40 1.68
N ILE A 47 10.79 -11.55 1.16
CA ILE A 47 9.75 -11.63 0.12
C ILE A 47 8.61 -12.47 0.67
N LEU A 48 7.39 -11.95 0.58
CA LEU A 48 6.20 -12.60 1.13
C LEU A 48 4.99 -12.43 0.23
N ASN A 49 4.09 -13.40 0.29
CA ASN A 49 2.74 -13.32 -0.25
C ASN A 49 1.77 -14.07 0.69
N ARG A 50 0.53 -14.25 0.25
CA ARG A 50 -0.49 -14.97 1.04
C ARG A 50 -0.16 -16.44 1.33
N GLN A 51 0.75 -17.05 0.56
CA GLN A 51 1.01 -18.49 0.61
C GLN A 51 2.28 -18.81 1.39
N ALA A 52 3.25 -17.90 1.43
CA ALA A 52 4.56 -18.14 2.02
C ALA A 52 5.39 -16.86 2.16
N TRP A 53 6.52 -17.00 2.85
CA TRP A 53 7.58 -16.00 2.90
C TRP A 53 8.96 -16.67 2.83
N GLU A 54 9.96 -15.94 2.38
CA GLU A 54 11.37 -16.35 2.38
C GLU A 54 12.29 -15.14 2.53
N VAL A 55 13.55 -15.38 2.88
CA VAL A 55 14.59 -14.34 2.93
C VAL A 55 15.74 -14.75 2.03
N ILE A 56 16.02 -13.92 1.02
CA ILE A 56 17.12 -14.09 0.07
C ILE A 56 18.29 -13.21 0.54
N GLU A 57 19.46 -13.82 0.67
CA GLU A 57 20.65 -13.11 1.13
C GLU A 57 21.23 -12.14 0.09
N GLU A 58 21.76 -11.00 0.54
CA GLU A 58 22.65 -10.17 -0.26
C GLU A 58 24.06 -10.76 -0.23
N LYS A 59 24.58 -11.13 -1.41
CA LYS A 59 25.79 -11.95 -1.52
C LYS A 59 27.02 -11.28 -0.90
N VAL A 60 27.08 -9.95 -1.00
CA VAL A 60 28.22 -9.15 -0.56
C VAL A 60 28.10 -8.67 0.90
N SER A 61 26.95 -8.87 1.57
CA SER A 61 26.79 -8.41 2.95
C SER A 61 27.51 -9.33 3.94
N CYS A 62 28.23 -8.72 4.89
CA CYS A 62 28.86 -9.41 6.01
C CYS A 62 27.87 -9.87 7.09
N ASN A 63 26.65 -9.31 7.11
CA ASN A 63 25.61 -9.57 8.11
C ASN A 63 24.35 -10.20 7.51
N LYS A 64 24.54 -11.00 6.45
CA LYS A 64 23.45 -11.65 5.71
C LYS A 64 22.75 -12.73 6.51
N VAL A 65 21.44 -12.85 6.29
CA VAL A 65 20.54 -13.84 6.87
C VAL A 65 19.72 -14.45 5.75
N SER A 66 19.73 -15.77 5.62
CA SER A 66 18.85 -16.47 4.69
C SER A 66 17.79 -17.28 5.44
N LYS A 67 16.61 -17.36 4.83
CA LYS A 67 15.54 -18.24 5.29
C LYS A 67 14.89 -18.88 4.06
N PRO A 68 14.93 -20.22 3.93
CA PRO A 68 14.25 -20.89 2.84
C PRO A 68 12.74 -20.68 2.95
N PHE A 69 12.03 -20.90 1.85
CA PHE A 69 10.58 -20.86 1.76
C PHE A 69 9.89 -21.46 3.00
N VAL A 70 9.09 -20.63 3.67
CA VAL A 70 8.22 -21.00 4.78
C VAL A 70 6.78 -20.81 4.33
N LYS A 71 6.04 -21.91 4.27
CA LYS A 71 4.60 -21.88 3.95
C LYS A 71 3.84 -21.13 5.05
N SER A 72 2.79 -20.41 4.65
CA SER A 72 1.85 -19.80 5.60
C SER A 72 1.30 -20.85 6.56
N SER A 73 1.29 -20.52 7.84
CA SER A 73 0.76 -21.37 8.91
C SER A 73 -0.64 -20.95 9.37
N ASP A 74 -1.15 -19.80 8.90
CA ASP A 74 -2.44 -19.25 9.29
C ASP A 74 -3.19 -18.63 8.08
N ASN A 75 -4.37 -18.07 8.38
CA ASN A 75 -5.20 -17.35 7.42
C ASN A 75 -5.40 -15.90 7.91
N GLY A 76 -4.71 -14.95 7.27
CA GLY A 76 -4.80 -13.54 7.61
C GLY A 76 -6.20 -12.94 7.47
N LEU A 77 -7.03 -13.43 6.54
CA LEU A 77 -8.41 -12.94 6.38
C LEU A 77 -9.29 -13.36 7.55
N ASP A 78 -9.21 -14.63 7.95
CA ASP A 78 -9.97 -15.14 9.09
C ASP A 78 -9.51 -14.45 10.38
N ASN A 79 -8.20 -14.32 10.57
CA ASN A 79 -7.61 -13.63 11.72
C ASN A 79 -8.04 -12.15 11.79
N HIS A 80 -8.13 -11.47 10.64
CA HIS A 80 -8.63 -10.10 10.56
C HIS A 80 -10.10 -10.01 11.01
N MET A 81 -10.96 -10.93 10.54
CA MET A 81 -12.37 -10.95 10.92
C MET A 81 -12.55 -11.30 12.40
N VAL A 82 -11.76 -12.24 12.94
CA VAL A 82 -11.76 -12.58 14.37
C VAL A 82 -11.42 -11.36 15.22
N ASN A 83 -10.35 -10.62 14.87
CA ASN A 83 -9.98 -9.38 15.58
C ASN A 83 -11.07 -8.30 15.49
N PHE A 84 -11.67 -8.12 14.31
CA PHE A 84 -12.75 -7.15 14.15
C PHE A 84 -13.95 -7.47 15.07
N PHE A 85 -14.43 -8.72 15.06
CA PHE A 85 -15.55 -9.11 15.91
C PHE A 85 -15.21 -9.12 17.40
N SER A 86 -13.97 -9.44 17.79
CA SER A 86 -13.56 -9.36 19.20
C SER A 86 -13.64 -7.92 19.71
N VAL A 87 -13.18 -6.95 18.92
CA VAL A 87 -13.25 -5.52 19.25
C VAL A 87 -14.69 -5.01 19.29
N VAL A 88 -15.55 -5.42 18.36
CA VAL A 88 -16.98 -5.05 18.38
C VAL A 88 -17.65 -5.51 19.67
N ARG A 89 -17.33 -6.73 20.14
CA ARG A 89 -17.89 -7.29 21.38
C ARG A 89 -17.29 -6.63 22.62
N SER A 90 -15.97 -6.45 22.66
CA SER A 90 -15.27 -5.88 23.82
C SER A 90 -15.46 -4.37 23.95
N ARG A 91 -15.74 -3.69 22.82
CA ARG A 91 -15.78 -2.23 22.64
C ARG A 91 -14.44 -1.53 22.91
N LYS A 92 -13.33 -2.27 22.96
CA LYS A 92 -11.97 -1.73 23.16
C LYS A 92 -11.31 -1.45 21.82
N LYS A 93 -11.46 -0.22 21.32
CA LYS A 93 -10.99 0.17 19.99
C LYS A 93 -9.48 0.08 19.84
N GLU A 94 -8.74 0.25 20.93
CA GLU A 94 -7.29 0.12 21.02
C GLU A 94 -6.77 -1.29 20.71
N GLU A 95 -7.63 -2.32 20.74
CA GLU A 95 -7.30 -3.70 20.37
C GLU A 95 -7.51 -3.99 18.86
N LEU A 96 -7.96 -2.99 18.07
CA LEU A 96 -8.19 -3.14 16.64
C LEU A 96 -6.89 -3.03 15.84
N ASN A 97 -6.53 -4.09 15.11
CA ASN A 97 -5.28 -4.14 14.34
C ASN A 97 -5.30 -3.28 13.07
N CYS A 98 -6.48 -3.02 12.51
CA CYS A 98 -6.63 -2.23 11.29
C CYS A 98 -7.79 -1.25 11.48
N SER A 99 -7.46 -0.01 11.82
CA SER A 99 -8.44 1.03 12.05
C SER A 99 -8.96 1.63 10.75
N VAL A 100 -10.08 2.36 10.82
CA VAL A 100 -10.58 3.15 9.68
C VAL A 100 -9.56 4.19 9.21
N ARG A 101 -8.69 4.68 10.11
CA ARG A 101 -7.64 5.65 9.76
C ARG A 101 -6.54 4.98 8.93
N ASP A 102 -6.16 3.75 9.25
CA ASP A 102 -5.18 2.99 8.49
C ASP A 102 -5.72 2.66 7.09
N ALA A 103 -6.99 2.26 7.01
CA ALA A 103 -7.67 2.04 5.74
C ALA A 103 -7.74 3.32 4.89
N ALA A 104 -8.09 4.46 5.50
CA ALA A 104 -8.10 5.75 4.82
C ALA A 104 -6.70 6.14 4.31
N HIS A 105 -5.65 5.91 5.10
CA HIS A 105 -4.28 6.19 4.69
C HIS A 105 -3.87 5.38 3.45
N VAL A 106 -4.12 4.07 3.45
CA VAL A 106 -3.82 3.21 2.27
C VAL A 106 -4.64 3.64 1.05
N ALA A 107 -5.91 3.97 1.24
CA ALA A 107 -6.77 4.46 0.16
C ALA A 107 -6.25 5.79 -0.43
N THR A 108 -5.78 6.71 0.42
CA THR A 108 -5.14 7.96 -0.02
C THR A 108 -3.89 7.68 -0.85
N VAL A 109 -3.02 6.78 -0.43
CA VAL A 109 -1.81 6.40 -1.18
C VAL A 109 -2.17 5.84 -2.56
N ALA A 110 -3.15 4.92 -2.63
CA ALA A 110 -3.63 4.37 -3.90
C ALA A 110 -4.30 5.45 -4.79
N HIS A 111 -4.98 6.43 -4.20
CA HIS A 111 -5.56 7.55 -4.93
C HIS A 111 -4.47 8.46 -5.52
N MET A 112 -3.39 8.71 -4.78
CA MET A 112 -2.25 9.50 -5.26
C MET A 112 -1.62 8.92 -6.54
N GLU A 113 -1.49 7.59 -6.66
CA GLU A 113 -1.06 6.92 -7.90
C GLU A 113 -1.93 7.38 -9.08
N ASN A 114 -3.26 7.27 -8.91
CA ASN A 114 -4.20 7.59 -9.97
C ASN A 114 -4.13 9.07 -10.36
N ILE A 115 -3.94 9.97 -9.37
CA ILE A 115 -3.78 11.39 -9.63
C ILE A 115 -2.48 11.65 -10.40
N ALA A 116 -1.36 11.07 -9.97
CA ALA A 116 -0.07 11.26 -10.62
C ALA A 116 -0.11 10.78 -12.09
N PHE A 117 -0.75 9.63 -12.32
CA PHE A 117 -0.97 9.10 -13.66
C PHE A 117 -1.83 10.04 -14.53
N ARG A 118 -2.94 10.55 -13.99
CA ARG A 118 -3.86 11.43 -14.73
C ARG A 118 -3.29 12.82 -14.99
N SER A 119 -2.47 13.33 -14.07
CA SER A 119 -1.83 14.64 -14.22
C SER A 119 -0.57 14.59 -15.06
N GLY A 120 0.12 13.44 -15.10
CA GLY A 120 1.44 13.31 -15.73
C GLY A 120 2.56 14.02 -14.95
N GLN A 121 2.36 14.26 -13.65
CA GLN A 121 3.26 15.05 -12.81
C GLN A 121 3.79 14.27 -11.60
N LYS A 122 4.99 14.63 -11.13
CA LYS A 122 5.45 14.25 -9.77
C LYS A 122 4.62 15.04 -8.76
N LEU A 123 4.02 14.34 -7.81
CA LEU A 123 3.21 14.95 -6.76
C LEU A 123 4.00 15.04 -5.45
N SER A 124 3.73 16.07 -4.66
CA SER A 124 4.24 16.20 -3.29
C SER A 124 3.05 16.36 -2.33
N TRP A 125 3.08 15.64 -1.22
CA TRP A 125 1.98 15.57 -0.26
C TRP A 125 2.34 16.29 1.05
N ASN A 126 1.42 17.13 1.53
CA ASN A 126 1.52 17.70 2.86
C ASN A 126 0.75 16.83 3.86
N ASN A 127 1.47 16.01 4.62
CA ASN A 127 0.86 15.09 5.58
C ASN A 127 0.16 15.80 6.77
N VAL A 128 0.54 17.05 7.08
CA VAL A 128 -0.09 17.83 8.16
C VAL A 128 -1.44 18.39 7.71
N LYS A 129 -1.51 18.85 6.46
CA LYS A 129 -2.73 19.46 5.89
C LYS A 129 -3.62 18.46 5.15
N HIS A 130 -3.15 17.24 4.94
CA HIS A 130 -3.82 16.20 4.16
C HIS A 130 -4.22 16.66 2.74
N GLN A 131 -3.28 17.32 2.04
CA GLN A 131 -3.50 17.87 0.70
C GLN A 131 -2.21 17.84 -0.13
N PHE A 132 -2.32 17.97 -1.45
CA PHE A 132 -1.16 18.18 -2.31
C PHE A 132 -0.57 19.58 -2.12
N THR A 133 0.73 19.72 -2.32
CA THR A 133 1.39 21.03 -2.25
C THR A 133 1.10 21.89 -3.49
N ASP A 134 0.76 21.26 -4.62
CA ASP A 134 0.27 21.94 -5.81
C ASP A 134 -1.25 22.11 -5.71
N GLN A 135 -1.71 23.35 -5.51
CA GLN A 135 -3.11 23.66 -5.33
C GLN A 135 -3.96 23.33 -6.56
N GLN A 136 -3.41 23.43 -7.79
CA GLN A 136 -4.16 23.12 -9.00
C GLN A 136 -4.43 21.62 -9.12
N ILE A 137 -3.49 20.79 -8.67
CA ILE A 137 -3.68 19.35 -8.60
C ILE A 137 -4.67 18.99 -7.51
N ASP A 138 -4.55 19.63 -6.35
CA ASP A 138 -5.42 19.42 -5.21
C ASP A 138 -6.88 19.69 -5.56
N ASP A 139 -7.17 20.89 -6.04
CA ASP A 139 -8.51 21.36 -6.40
C ASP A 139 -9.15 20.49 -7.49
N LYS A 140 -8.33 20.01 -8.43
CA LYS A 140 -8.82 19.27 -9.61
C LYS A 140 -9.05 17.79 -9.35
N TYR A 141 -8.29 17.17 -8.47
CA TYR A 141 -8.20 15.72 -8.39
C TYR A 141 -8.39 15.12 -6.99
N LEU A 142 -8.16 15.87 -5.91
CA LEU A 142 -8.26 15.31 -4.56
C LEU A 142 -9.71 14.95 -4.24
N LEU A 143 -10.64 15.87 -4.53
CA LEU A 143 -12.06 15.68 -4.30
C LEU A 143 -12.81 15.42 -5.62
N ALA A 144 -13.88 14.63 -5.55
CA ALA A 144 -14.81 14.52 -6.65
C ALA A 144 -15.65 15.80 -6.72
N ASN A 145 -15.93 16.26 -7.95
CA ASN A 145 -16.94 17.29 -8.12
C ASN A 145 -18.30 16.73 -7.68
N ASP A 146 -18.95 17.45 -6.78
CA ASP A 146 -20.26 17.08 -6.30
C ASP A 146 -21.31 17.37 -7.39
N HIS A 147 -22.00 16.32 -7.83
CA HIS A 147 -23.01 16.39 -8.88
C HIS A 147 -24.44 16.24 -8.34
N ASN A 148 -24.60 15.97 -7.04
CA ASN A 148 -25.88 15.58 -6.44
C ASN A 148 -26.31 16.44 -5.24
N GLY A 149 -25.64 17.58 -4.99
CA GLY A 149 -25.97 18.50 -3.90
C GLY A 149 -25.55 18.02 -2.51
N TYR A 150 -24.63 17.06 -2.43
CA TYR A 150 -24.06 16.55 -1.19
C TYR A 150 -22.74 17.25 -0.86
N SER A 151 -22.77 18.17 0.12
CA SER A 151 -21.55 18.77 0.65
C SER A 151 -20.87 17.86 1.67
N LEU A 152 -19.53 17.81 1.62
CA LEU A 152 -18.76 17.14 2.66
C LEU A 152 -19.07 17.73 4.05
N PRO A 153 -19.13 16.91 5.12
CA PRO A 153 -19.29 17.40 6.47
C PRO A 153 -18.18 18.39 6.83
N LYS A 154 -18.55 19.54 7.40
CA LYS A 154 -17.58 20.44 8.03
C LYS A 154 -17.17 19.83 9.36
N VAL A 155 -15.88 19.55 9.53
CA VAL A 155 -15.28 19.03 10.78
C VAL A 155 -14.92 20.21 11.68
#